data_AF-A0A8S2X0K7-F1
#
_entry.id   AF-A0A8S2X0K7-F1
#
_cell.length_a   1.000
_cell.length_b   1.000
_cell.length_c   1.000
_cell.angle_alpha   90.00
_cell.angle_beta   90.00
_cell.angle_gamma   90.00
#
_symmetry.space_group_name_H-M   'P 1'
#
loop_
_entity.id
_entity.type
_entity.pdbx_description
1 polymer ?
#
loop_
_entity_poly.entity_id
_entity_poly.type
_entity_poly.pdbx_seq_one_letter_code
_entity_poly.pdbx_strand_id
1 'polypeptide(L)' 'MGSPLAPIMANRFMNELENEIEKYRSNKPDIYLRYVDDIFVIIHGTQKDIFNFVKWMNKLDPSIKFTVEVQSDNKL' A
#
# COMPACT_ATOMS: atom_id res chain seq x y z
N MET A 1 16.98 0.48 13.00
CA MET A 1 17.37 -0.76 12.30
C MET A 1 18.59 -1.35 12.99
N GLY A 2 18.40 -2.29 13.91
CA GLY A 2 19.50 -2.85 14.73
C GLY A 2 19.60 -4.36 14.73
N SER A 3 18.61 -5.06 14.18
CA SER A 3 18.60 -6.53 14.05
C SER A 3 18.72 -6.91 12.57
N PRO A 4 19.61 -7.85 12.21
CA PRO A 4 19.75 -8.33 10.83
C PRO A 4 18.51 -9.08 10.32
N LEU A 5 17.63 -9.54 11.21
CA LEU A 5 16.40 -10.26 10.85
C LEU A 5 15.22 -9.33 10.58
N ALA A 6 15.25 -8.10 11.09
CA ALA A 6 14.12 -7.18 10.99
C ALA A 6 13.69 -6.88 9.54
N PRO A 7 14.61 -6.63 8.57
CA PRO A 7 14.22 -6.38 7.18
C PRO A 7 13.53 -7.58 6.51
N ILE A 8 13.95 -8.80 6.87
CA ILE A 8 13.37 -10.03 6.32
C ILE A 8 11.94 -10.21 6.85
N MET A 9 11.75 -9.99 8.15
CA MET A 9 10.41 -10.06 8.76
C MET A 9 9.48 -8.98 8.20
N ALA A 10 9.97 -7.74 8.05
CA ALA A 10 9.21 -6.66 7.44
C ALA A 10 8.79 -7.00 6.00
N ASN A 11 9.72 -7.51 5.19
CA ASN A 11 9.42 -7.92 3.82
C ASN A 11 8.38 -9.03 3.75
N ARG A 12 8.44 -10.02 4.65
CA ARG A 12 7.44 -11.08 4.71
C ARG A 12 6.06 -10.53 5.07
N PHE A 13 5.99 -9.70 6.10
CA PHE A 13 4.74 -9.08 6.54
C PHE A 13 4.10 -8.23 5.43
N MET A 14 4.89 -7.41 4.75
CA MET A 14 4.41 -6.62 3.61
C MET A 14 3.92 -7.50 2.46
N ASN A 15 4.63 -8.60 2.15
CA ASN A 15 4.20 -9.54 1.12
C ASN A 15 2.87 -10.23 1.47
N GLU A 16 2.64 -10.54 2.76
CA GLU A 16 1.35 -11.08 3.23
C GLU A 16 0.21 -10.06 3.02
N LEU A 17 0.45 -8.77 3.29
CA LEU A 17 -0.52 -7.70 3.00
C LEU A 17 -0.75 -7.50 1.49
N GLU A 18 0.29 -7.60 0.67
CA GLU A 18 0.19 -7.51 -0.79
C GLU A 18 -0.70 -8.62 -1.36
N ASN A 19 -0.64 -9.84 -0.80
CA ASN A 19 -1.53 -10.93 -1.20
C ASN A 19 -3.01 -10.65 -0.89
N GLU A 20 -3.31 -9.82 0.11
CA GLU A 20 -4.69 -9.41 0.40
C GLU A 20 -5.23 -8.45 -0.67
N ILE A 21 -4.37 -7.70 -1.37
CA ILE A 21 -4.77 -6.73 -2.40
C ILE A 21 -5.55 -7.42 -3.52
N GLU A 22 -5.18 -8.66 -3.89
CA GLU A 22 -5.92 -9.44 -4.89
C GLU A 22 -7.35 -9.77 -4.47
N LYS A 23 -7.65 -9.76 -3.16
CA LYS A 23 -9.00 -9.96 -2.63
C LYS A 23 -9.83 -8.67 -2.61
N TYR A 24 -9.23 -7.52 -2.90
CA TYR A 24 -9.93 -6.24 -2.98
C TYR A 24 -10.85 -6.22 -4.21
N ARG A 25 -12.17 -6.33 -3.96
CA ARG A 25 -13.20 -6.43 -5.01
C ARG A 25 -13.55 -5.11 -5.69
N SER A 26 -13.10 -3.99 -5.13
CA SER A 26 -13.35 -2.66 -5.69
C SER A 26 -12.24 -2.30 -6.68
N ASN A 27 -12.02 -1.00 -6.89
CA ASN A 27 -11.10 -0.51 -7.90
C ASN A 27 -9.65 -0.74 -7.48
N LYS A 28 -9.09 -1.88 -7.93
CA LYS A 28 -7.75 -2.33 -7.54
C LYS A 28 -6.66 -1.54 -8.28
N PRO A 29 -5.44 -1.47 -7.72
CA PRO A 29 -4.32 -0.86 -8.42
C PRO A 29 -3.99 -1.62 -9.71
N ASP A 30 -3.76 -0.88 -10.79
CA ASP A 30 -3.22 -1.42 -12.04
C ASP A 30 -1.71 -1.64 -11.92
N ILE A 31 -1.06 -0.75 -11.16
CA ILE A 31 0.36 -0.84 -10.83
C ILE A 31 0.49 -0.73 -9.31
N TYR A 32 1.26 -1.66 -8.74
CA TYR A 32 1.65 -1.65 -7.34
C TYR A 32 3.15 -1.95 -7.28
N LEU A 33 3.95 -0.98 -6.83
CA LEU A 33 5.40 -1.10 -6.70
C LEU A 33 5.78 -0.74 -5.27
N ARG A 34 6.59 -1.59 -4.63
CA ARG A 34 7.11 -1.35 -3.29
C ARG A 34 8.63 -1.22 -3.30
N TYR A 35 9.14 -0.19 -2.64
CA TYR A 35 10.55 0.00 -2.33
C TYR A 35 10.75 0.08 -0.82
N VAL A 36 11.09 -1.06 -0.20
CA VAL A 36 11.20 -1.23 1.25
C VAL A 36 9.88 -0.87 1.95
N ASP A 37 9.78 0.36 2.46
CA ASP A 37 8.63 0.89 3.20
C ASP A 37 7.75 1.80 2.33
N ASP A 38 8.27 2.30 1.20
CA ASP A 38 7.54 3.19 0.29
C ASP A 38 6.77 2.39 -0.76
N ILE A 39 5.54 2.83 -1.04
CA ILE A 39 4.67 2.18 -2.02
C ILE A 39 4.20 3.21 -3.04
N PHE A 40 4.39 2.88 -4.32
CA PHE A 40 3.83 3.62 -5.44
C PHE A 40 2.70 2.81 -6.07
N VAL A 41 1.53 3.43 -6.21
CA VAL A 41 0.35 2.81 -6.82
C VAL A 41 -0.24 3.69 -7.92
N ILE A 42 -0.76 3.05 -8.96
CA ILE A 42 -1.62 3.69 -9.96
C ILE A 42 -2.96 2.97 -9.91
N ILE A 43 -4.02 3.74 -9.65
CA ILE A 43 -5.41 3.28 -9.64
C ILE A 43 -6.16 4.15 -10.64
N HIS A 44 -6.72 3.55 -11.70
CA HIS A 44 -7.60 4.27 -12.61
C HIS A 44 -8.90 4.66 -11.92
N GLY A 45 -9.23 5.95 -11.84
CA GLY A 45 -10.52 6.39 -11.27
C GLY A 45 -10.45 7.78 -10.67
N THR A 46 -11.21 7.97 -9.60
CA THR A 46 -11.25 9.23 -8.86
C THR A 46 -10.30 9.19 -7.67
N GLN A 47 -9.93 10.37 -7.15
CA GLN A 47 -9.17 10.47 -5.90
C GLN A 47 -9.85 9.74 -4.72
N LYS A 48 -11.18 9.64 -4.72
CA LYS A 48 -11.94 8.89 -3.70
C LYS A 48 -11.62 7.40 -3.73
N ASP A 49 -11.34 6.84 -4.90
CA ASP A 49 -10.99 5.42 -5.04
C ASP A 49 -9.64 5.12 -4.37
N ILE A 50 -8.68 6.05 -4.50
CA ILE A 50 -7.39 5.99 -3.79
C ILE A 50 -7.62 6.01 -2.27
N PHE A 51 -8.42 6.96 -1.76
CA PHE A 51 -8.70 7.04 -0.33
C PHE A 51 -9.46 5.81 0.19
N ASN A 52 -10.38 5.25 -0.60
CA ASN A 52 -11.10 4.02 -0.25
C ASN A 52 -10.16 2.82 -0.19
N PHE A 53 -9.22 2.71 -1.13
CA PHE A 53 -8.19 1.67 -1.13
C PHE A 53 -7.30 1.77 0.12
N VAL A 54 -6.77 2.96 0.42
CA VAL A 54 -5.92 3.18 1.60
C VAL A 54 -6.69 2.94 2.90
N LYS A 55 -7.96 3.35 2.96
CA LYS A 55 -8.83 3.06 4.11
C LYS A 55 -9.08 1.57 4.27
N TRP A 56 -9.17 0.81 3.19
CA TRP A 56 -9.31 -0.64 3.24
C TRP A 56 -8.00 -1.31 3.66
N MET A 57 -6.85 -0.91 3.11
CA MET A 57 -5.52 -1.38 3.53
C MET A 57 -5.30 -1.19 5.04
N ASN A 58 -5.66 -0.02 5.57
CA ASN A 58 -5.58 0.30 7.00
C ASN A 58 -6.54 -0.50 7.90
N LYS A 59 -7.45 -1.28 7.32
CA LYS A 59 -8.30 -2.22 8.08
C LYS A 59 -7.74 -3.63 8.14
N LEU A 60 -6.75 -3.96 7.31
CA LEU A 60 -6.18 -5.31 7.26
C LEU A 60 -5.45 -5.66 8.55
N ASP A 61 -4.62 -4.73 9.05
CA ASP A 61 -3.89 -4.91 10.30
C ASP A 61 -3.80 -3.58 11.06
N PRO A 62 -4.19 -3.51 12.34
CA PRO A 62 -4.13 -2.29 13.14
C PRO A 62 -2.69 -1.86 13.52
N SER A 63 -1.71 -2.74 13.34
CA SER A 63 -0.30 -2.52 13.70
C SER A 63 0.47 -1.72 12.65
N ILE A 64 -0.07 -1.61 11.43
CA ILE A 64 0.50 -0.80 10.34
C ILE A 64 -0.51 0.25 9.90
N LYS A 65 -0.01 1.45 9.58
CA LYS A 65 -0.84 2.53 9.08
C LYS A 65 -0.23 3.13 7.82
N PHE A 66 -0.92 2.93 6.71
CA PHE A 66 -0.64 3.53 5.42
C PHE A 66 -1.12 4.98 5.38
N THR A 67 -0.23 5.86 4.95
CA THR A 67 -0.53 7.23 4.53
C THR A 67 -0.46 7.31 3.01
N VAL A 68 -1.10 8.32 2.42
CA VAL A 68 -1.09 8.48 0.97
C VAL A 68 -0.88 9.93 0.60
N GLU A 69 -0.02 10.13 -0.39
CA GLU A 69 0.18 11.39 -1.09
C GLU A 69 -0.37 11.19 -2.51
N VAL A 70 -1.23 12.11 -2.93
CA VAL A 70 -1.85 12.05 -4.27
C VAL A 70 -1.17 13.09 -5.13
N GLN A 71 -0.79 12.68 -6.33
CA GLN A 71 -0.21 13.59 -7.32
C GLN A 71 -1.11 14.81 -7.55
N SER A 72 -0.53 16.01 -7.49
CA SER A 72 -1.16 17.28 -7.86
C SER A 72 -0.20 18.09 -8.72
N ASP A 73 -0.70 18.80 -9.74
CA ASP A 73 0.11 19.72 -10.56
C ASP A 73 1.40 19.10 -11.15
N ASN A 74 1.30 17.85 -11.63
CA ASN A 74 2.42 17.05 -12.13
C ASN A 74 3.54 16.79 -11.11
N LYS A 75 3.24 16.87 -9.81
CA LYS A 75 4.16 16.57 -8.72
C LYS A 75 3.54 15.54 -7.78
N LEU A 76 4.35 14.56 -7.38
CA LEU A 76 4.10 13.72 -6.22
C LEU A 76 4.81 14.36 -5.02
#